data_AF-H0E6J4-F1
#
_entry.id   AF-H0E6J4-F1
#
_cell.length_a   1.000
_cell.length_b   1.000
_cell.length_c   1.000
_cell.angle_alpha   90.00
_cell.angle_beta   90.00
_cell.angle_gamma   90.00
#
_symmetry.space_group_name_H-M   'P 1'
#
loop_
_entity.id
_entity.type
_entity.pdbx_description
1 polymer ?
#
loop_
_entity_poly.entity_id
_entity_poly.type
_entity_poly.pdbx_seq_one_letter_code
_entity_poly.pdbx_strand_id
1 'polypeptide(L)'
;MWVLVAAVATLVVVAPVAPSRAAPPTREQSCLTLHLTQPLTWRNPESGATAGLPPGVARRLPRTLLLGGGGAEAFNARYDYATRDGDLYFRTRKRGATPAGPWGAVVLPACFAGRIASIDADRDWLLVVTEDREVLTTSRADAGPERFDWSMRWGPILGFGERLRLPADTIAWSASSTTGAYRFRDATGGLRNTAGAGTLYELRAGGQRITYDDPWLPTDGSYELCGPREGRFRAAGIAAGGATVMVIGEHGELYTRTFDFDLSGANTLLLKYGYGDATPASAIRLPRAGWRAQPPIDRPLTSAISVVVTGLDEPQRLLRVAGRNRAGHTGVWQKRIDAARWNWVRSDEPLPGRPLSDDRRPAPLGAPATAAYRARIGDVEVEVPDLSVACSPATLRLRAPSGATLELPLHLVEAIRQATRGPGLDATPRGYLGQIEVPAAVRASAAARDPALRAVLDGPLGGRRFTNAPALATATALRFPRQCWSLGRDGHPPPPRSLQELLSDVLDLGMPVNLLTGGPDHAAPTPLTGC
;
A
#
# COMPACT_ATOMS: atom_id res chain seq x y z
N MET A 1 43.53 -1.07 -66.88
CA MET A 1 44.87 -1.51 -66.46
C MET A 1 45.20 -0.76 -65.18
N TRP A 2 44.82 -1.33 -64.02
CA TRP A 2 44.99 -0.71 -62.70
C TRP A 2 45.79 -1.66 -61.82
N VAL A 3 46.82 -1.09 -61.20
CA VAL A 3 47.87 -1.73 -60.40
C VAL A 3 47.34 -2.09 -59.01
N LEU A 4 47.65 -3.30 -58.57
CA LEU A 4 47.42 -3.80 -57.21
C LEU A 4 48.47 -3.20 -56.26
N VAL A 5 48.04 -2.59 -55.15
CA VAL A 5 48.91 -2.26 -54.01
C VAL A 5 48.59 -3.25 -52.88
N ALA A 6 49.61 -4.00 -52.45
CA ALA A 6 49.53 -4.91 -51.32
C ALA A 6 49.78 -4.16 -50.01
N ALA A 7 48.84 -4.24 -49.06
CA ALA A 7 49.04 -3.78 -47.70
C ALA A 7 49.49 -4.95 -46.80
N VAL A 8 50.66 -4.81 -46.19
CA VAL A 8 51.20 -5.73 -45.18
C VAL A 8 50.51 -5.46 -43.85
N ALA A 9 49.72 -6.41 -43.35
CA ALA A 9 49.14 -6.36 -42.01
C ALA A 9 50.11 -6.98 -41.00
N THR A 10 50.63 -6.16 -40.08
CA THR A 10 51.41 -6.64 -38.94
C THR A 10 50.46 -7.15 -37.85
N LEU A 11 50.51 -8.45 -37.57
CA LEU A 11 49.71 -9.10 -36.53
C LEU A 11 50.36 -8.83 -35.15
N VAL A 12 49.78 -7.94 -34.35
CA VAL A 12 50.17 -7.79 -32.93
C VAL A 12 49.41 -8.85 -32.12
N VAL A 13 50.13 -9.86 -31.64
CA VAL A 13 49.60 -10.83 -30.67
C VAL A 13 49.54 -10.14 -29.30
N VAL A 14 48.35 -9.68 -28.91
CA VAL A 14 48.09 -9.22 -27.54
C VAL A 14 47.87 -10.47 -26.68
N ALA A 15 48.77 -10.72 -25.73
CA ALA A 15 48.58 -11.77 -24.73
C ALA A 15 47.30 -11.50 -23.91
N PRO A 16 46.53 -12.55 -23.53
CA PRO A 16 45.35 -12.36 -22.69
C PRO A 16 45.77 -11.85 -21.32
N VAL A 17 45.49 -10.57 -21.05
CA VAL A 17 45.59 -10.00 -19.70
C VAL A 17 44.51 -10.69 -18.87
N ALA A 18 44.92 -11.48 -17.88
CA ALA A 18 44.01 -12.04 -16.89
C ALA A 18 43.21 -10.88 -16.27
N PRO A 19 41.87 -10.99 -16.12
CA PRO A 19 41.09 -9.92 -15.49
C PRO A 19 41.65 -9.70 -14.08
N SER A 20 42.20 -8.51 -13.83
CA SER A 20 42.58 -8.15 -12.46
C SER A 20 41.32 -8.23 -11.62
N ARG A 21 41.40 -8.87 -10.43
CA ARG A 21 40.33 -8.78 -9.44
C ARG A 21 40.20 -7.29 -9.11
N ALA A 22 39.17 -6.65 -9.66
CA ALA A 22 38.85 -5.28 -9.33
C ALA A 22 38.74 -5.17 -7.80
N ALA A 23 39.28 -4.09 -7.23
CA ALA A 23 39.12 -3.81 -5.81
C ALA A 23 37.62 -3.76 -5.47
N PRO A 24 37.20 -4.21 -4.27
CA PRO A 24 35.82 -4.08 -3.86
C PRO A 24 35.39 -2.59 -3.93
N PRO A 25 34.16 -2.30 -4.38
CA PRO A 25 33.69 -0.93 -4.53
C PRO A 25 33.69 -0.21 -3.18
N THR A 26 33.99 1.09 -3.20
CA THR A 26 33.81 1.93 -2.01
C THR A 26 32.33 2.02 -1.65
N ARG A 27 32.02 2.39 -0.40
CA ARG A 27 30.63 2.60 0.04
C ARG A 27 29.88 3.60 -0.85
N GLU A 28 30.53 4.70 -1.22
CA GLU A 28 29.95 5.72 -2.08
C GLU A 28 29.63 5.17 -3.48
N GLN A 29 30.57 4.41 -4.07
CA GLN A 29 30.36 3.75 -5.36
C GLN A 29 29.23 2.72 -5.29
N SER A 30 29.17 1.91 -4.24
CA SER A 30 28.10 0.93 -4.03
C SER A 30 26.74 1.62 -3.88
N CYS A 31 26.66 2.73 -3.14
CA CYS A 31 25.42 3.50 -3.02
C CYS A 31 25.00 4.12 -4.36
N LEU A 32 25.94 4.67 -5.14
CA LEU A 32 25.63 5.20 -6.47
C LEU A 32 25.08 4.11 -7.40
N THR A 33 25.67 2.91 -7.40
CA THR A 33 25.19 1.76 -8.19
C THR A 33 23.76 1.38 -7.82
N LEU A 34 23.46 1.30 -6.52
CA LEU A 34 22.12 0.99 -6.02
C LEU A 34 21.08 2.07 -6.35
N HIS A 35 21.50 3.34 -6.41
CA HIS A 35 20.65 4.44 -6.87
C HIS A 35 20.33 4.37 -8.35
N LEU A 36 21.18 3.74 -9.16
CA LEU A 36 20.97 3.59 -10.59
C LEU A 36 20.23 2.29 -10.96
N THR A 37 20.11 1.35 -10.03
CA THR A 37 19.46 0.06 -10.27
C THR A 37 17.96 0.13 -9.98
N GLN A 38 17.14 -0.34 -10.91
CA GLN A 38 15.71 -0.56 -10.68
C GLN A 38 15.43 -2.02 -10.31
N PRO A 39 14.47 -2.29 -9.40
CA PRO A 39 14.18 -3.64 -8.92
C PRO A 39 13.52 -4.55 -9.99
N LEU A 40 13.22 -4.06 -11.20
CA LEU A 40 12.49 -4.82 -12.23
C LEU A 40 13.27 -5.06 -13.53
N THR A 41 14.38 -4.36 -13.79
CA THR A 41 14.99 -4.34 -15.13
C THR A 41 16.50 -4.53 -15.17
N TRP A 42 17.21 -4.52 -14.03
CA TRP A 42 18.68 -4.57 -14.03
C TRP A 42 19.25 -5.58 -13.04
N ARG A 43 20.23 -6.39 -13.51
CA ARG A 43 21.09 -7.18 -12.62
C ARG A 43 22.09 -6.23 -11.97
N ASN A 44 22.04 -6.10 -10.65
CA ASN A 44 23.10 -5.46 -9.90
C ASN A 44 24.31 -6.41 -9.82
N PRO A 45 25.53 -6.00 -10.24
CA PRO A 45 26.74 -6.81 -10.11
C PRO A 45 27.15 -7.10 -8.65
N GLU A 46 26.62 -6.38 -7.66
CA GLU A 46 26.79 -6.65 -6.23
C GLU A 46 25.71 -7.61 -5.68
N SER A 47 25.24 -8.54 -6.50
CA SER A 47 24.24 -9.55 -6.12
C SER A 47 24.75 -10.42 -4.98
N GLY A 48 23.86 -10.75 -4.03
CA GLY A 48 24.24 -11.33 -2.74
C GLY A 48 24.96 -12.66 -2.85
N ALA A 49 26.29 -12.64 -2.82
CA ALA A 49 27.06 -13.86 -2.64
C ALA A 49 26.74 -14.46 -1.26
N THR A 50 26.96 -15.75 -1.10
CA THR A 50 26.83 -16.39 0.22
C THR A 50 28.20 -16.48 0.87
N ALA A 51 28.24 -16.22 2.17
CA ALA A 51 29.42 -16.38 3.00
C ALA A 51 29.14 -17.37 4.14
N GLY A 52 30.21 -17.94 4.69
CA GLY A 52 30.13 -18.73 5.92
C GLY A 52 29.61 -17.88 7.09
N LEU A 53 28.92 -18.53 8.04
CA LEU A 53 28.45 -17.83 9.22
C LEU A 53 29.62 -17.34 10.08
N PRO A 54 29.59 -16.08 10.54
CA PRO A 54 30.57 -15.61 11.52
C PRO A 54 30.49 -16.42 12.82
N PRO A 55 31.62 -16.64 13.51
CA PRO A 55 31.65 -17.38 14.77
C PRO A 55 30.64 -16.83 15.80
N GLY A 56 29.89 -17.72 16.45
CA GLY A 56 28.96 -17.37 17.53
C GLY A 56 27.60 -16.80 17.09
N VAL A 57 27.45 -16.34 15.85
CA VAL A 57 26.17 -15.81 15.34
C VAL A 57 25.08 -16.88 15.32
N ALA A 58 25.41 -18.12 14.97
CA ALA A 58 24.45 -19.22 14.89
C ALA A 58 23.61 -19.42 16.17
N ARG A 59 24.17 -19.10 17.36
CA ARG A 59 23.46 -19.20 18.65
C ARG A 59 22.45 -18.08 18.89
N ARG A 60 22.57 -16.97 18.16
CA ARG A 60 21.69 -15.78 18.24
C ARG A 60 20.60 -15.78 17.16
N LEU A 61 20.67 -16.72 16.22
CA LEU A 61 19.67 -16.89 15.16
C LEU A 61 18.55 -17.83 15.64
N PRO A 62 17.30 -17.57 15.24
CA PRO A 62 16.17 -18.34 15.73
C PRO A 62 16.22 -19.78 15.24
N ARG A 63 15.78 -20.72 16.09
CA ARG A 63 15.64 -22.13 15.68
C ARG A 63 14.39 -22.27 14.83
N THR A 64 13.28 -21.67 15.26
CA THR A 64 12.00 -21.70 14.54
C THR A 64 11.50 -20.28 14.30
N LEU A 65 10.97 -20.03 13.09
CA LEU A 65 10.49 -18.72 12.69
C LEU A 65 9.00 -18.75 12.33
N LEU A 66 8.17 -18.36 13.30
CA LEU A 66 6.70 -18.37 13.17
C LEU A 66 6.11 -17.00 12.81
N LEU A 67 6.82 -15.91 13.11
CA LEU A 67 6.37 -14.54 12.88
C LEU A 67 7.32 -13.83 11.90
N GLY A 68 6.75 -12.91 11.13
CA GLY A 68 7.44 -11.88 10.37
C GLY A 68 6.84 -10.53 10.75
N GLY A 69 7.05 -9.49 9.94
CA GLY A 69 6.57 -8.14 10.22
C GLY A 69 7.69 -7.24 10.77
N GLY A 70 8.07 -6.26 9.94
CA GLY A 70 9.06 -5.19 10.16
C GLY A 70 9.91 -5.25 11.43
N GLY A 71 10.82 -6.22 11.50
CA GLY A 71 11.57 -6.54 12.73
C GLY A 71 12.91 -7.21 12.44
N ALA A 72 13.44 -7.96 13.40
CA ALA A 72 14.73 -8.63 13.23
C ALA A 72 14.68 -9.91 12.39
N GLU A 73 13.48 -10.31 11.96
CA GLU A 73 13.11 -11.65 11.53
C GLU A 73 12.00 -11.58 10.49
N ALA A 74 12.15 -12.28 9.37
CA ALA A 74 11.20 -12.28 8.26
C ALA A 74 11.23 -13.61 7.50
N PHE A 75 10.21 -13.91 6.70
CA PHE A 75 10.23 -15.10 5.85
C PHE A 75 9.30 -14.97 4.66
N ASN A 76 9.60 -15.74 3.62
CA ASN A 76 8.66 -16.02 2.54
C ASN A 76 8.37 -17.53 2.48
N ALA A 77 7.82 -18.02 1.37
CA ALA A 77 7.50 -19.43 1.22
C ALA A 77 8.74 -20.35 1.12
N ARG A 78 9.92 -19.79 0.80
CA ARG A 78 11.14 -20.54 0.47
C ARG A 78 12.30 -20.33 1.43
N TYR A 79 12.36 -19.19 2.11
CA TYR A 79 13.47 -18.81 2.96
C TYR A 79 12.98 -18.17 4.28
N ASP A 80 13.74 -18.44 5.33
CA ASP A 80 13.75 -17.64 6.55
C ASP A 80 14.88 -16.62 6.45
N TYR A 81 14.64 -15.42 6.98
CA TYR A 81 15.61 -14.34 7.09
C TYR A 81 15.71 -13.85 8.52
N ALA A 82 16.91 -13.41 8.90
CA ALA A 82 17.14 -12.75 10.18
C ALA A 82 18.24 -11.70 10.01
N THR A 83 18.17 -10.63 10.80
CA THR A 83 19.25 -9.63 10.90
C THR A 83 19.84 -9.60 12.30
N ARG A 84 21.17 -9.51 12.39
CA ARG A 84 21.93 -9.38 13.64
C ARG A 84 23.15 -8.52 13.37
N ASP A 85 23.41 -7.56 14.26
CA ASP A 85 24.57 -6.63 14.19
C ASP A 85 24.71 -5.95 12.82
N GLY A 86 23.57 -5.61 12.18
CA GLY A 86 23.56 -4.93 10.89
C GLY A 86 23.73 -5.82 9.66
N ASP A 87 23.89 -7.13 9.82
CA ASP A 87 24.03 -8.10 8.73
C ASP A 87 22.73 -8.84 8.42
N LEU A 88 22.68 -9.50 7.25
CA LEU A 88 21.56 -10.34 6.81
C LEU A 88 21.94 -11.81 6.74
N TYR A 89 21.09 -12.65 7.32
CA TYR A 89 21.23 -14.10 7.33
C TYR A 89 20.00 -14.74 6.69
N PHE A 90 20.21 -15.87 6.03
CA PHE A 90 19.13 -16.64 5.40
C PHE A 90 19.29 -18.14 5.65
N ARG A 91 18.19 -18.87 5.57
CA ARG A 91 18.20 -20.33 5.39
C ARG A 91 17.01 -20.76 4.58
N THR A 92 17.11 -21.92 3.96
CA THR A 92 15.97 -22.56 3.29
C THR A 92 14.88 -22.92 4.29
N ARG A 93 13.62 -22.73 3.88
CA ARG A 93 12.41 -23.01 4.65
C ARG A 93 11.62 -24.10 3.95
N LYS A 94 11.16 -25.09 4.70
CA LYS A 94 10.11 -26.03 4.28
C LYS A 94 8.74 -25.47 4.67
N ARG A 95 7.72 -25.85 3.93
CA ARG A 95 6.32 -25.46 4.19
C ARG A 95 5.96 -25.70 5.66
N GLY A 96 5.32 -24.73 6.30
CA GLY A 96 4.86 -24.85 7.68
C GLY A 96 5.85 -24.37 8.76
N ALA A 97 6.87 -23.59 8.39
CA ALA A 97 7.90 -23.04 9.29
C ALA A 97 8.97 -24.03 9.77
N THR A 98 9.09 -25.18 9.12
CA THR A 98 10.15 -26.14 9.38
C THR A 98 11.44 -25.67 8.69
N PRO A 99 12.55 -25.46 9.43
CA PRO A 99 13.84 -25.15 8.83
C PRO A 99 14.29 -26.27 7.89
N ALA A 100 14.96 -25.90 6.80
CA ALA A 100 15.40 -26.84 5.77
C ALA A 100 16.89 -26.73 5.46
N GLY A 101 17.71 -26.38 6.44
CA GLY A 101 19.16 -26.23 6.27
C GLY A 101 19.78 -25.35 7.36
N PRO A 102 21.12 -25.24 7.35
CA PRO A 102 21.83 -24.30 8.21
C PRO A 102 21.56 -22.87 7.76
N TRP A 103 21.80 -21.92 8.67
CA TRP A 103 21.88 -20.51 8.33
C TRP A 103 23.13 -20.23 7.47
N GLY A 104 23.04 -19.25 6.58
CA GLY A 104 24.15 -18.67 5.83
C GLY A 104 24.11 -17.15 5.92
N ALA A 105 25.26 -16.52 5.73
CA ALA A 105 25.36 -15.05 5.66
C ALA A 105 25.17 -14.59 4.21
N VAL A 106 24.45 -13.49 4.03
CA VAL A 106 24.32 -12.81 2.74
C VAL A 106 25.42 -11.74 2.67
N VAL A 107 26.21 -11.76 1.60
CA VAL A 107 27.14 -10.68 1.30
C VAL A 107 26.33 -9.50 0.78
N LEU A 108 26.35 -8.40 1.53
CA LEU A 108 25.59 -7.21 1.22
C LEU A 108 26.43 -6.17 0.47
N PRO A 109 25.83 -5.37 -0.42
CA PRO A 109 26.43 -4.15 -0.94
C PRO A 109 27.05 -3.28 0.16
N ALA A 110 28.27 -2.78 -0.08
CA ALA A 110 29.01 -1.95 0.88
C ALA A 110 28.23 -0.70 1.33
N CYS A 111 27.26 -0.25 0.52
CA CYS A 111 26.36 0.84 0.87
C CYS A 111 25.65 0.65 2.23
N PHE A 112 25.20 -0.57 2.53
CA PHE A 112 24.36 -0.87 3.70
C PHE A 112 24.78 -2.12 4.50
N ALA A 113 25.87 -2.79 4.11
CA ALA A 113 26.48 -3.83 4.93
C ALA A 113 26.75 -3.33 6.37
N GLY A 114 26.41 -4.14 7.38
CA GLY A 114 26.57 -3.79 8.79
C GLY A 114 25.64 -2.68 9.30
N ARG A 115 24.58 -2.31 8.56
CA ARG A 115 23.67 -1.19 8.93
C ARG A 115 22.18 -1.57 8.93
N ILE A 116 21.84 -2.84 8.81
CA ILE A 116 20.44 -3.29 8.82
C ILE A 116 19.86 -3.19 10.23
N ALA A 117 18.76 -2.43 10.35
CA ALA A 117 18.00 -2.31 11.60
C ALA A 117 16.80 -3.26 11.64
N SER A 118 16.10 -3.43 10.52
CA SER A 118 14.95 -4.33 10.44
C SER A 118 14.69 -4.82 9.00
N ILE A 119 13.93 -5.90 8.89
CA ILE A 119 13.58 -6.58 7.66
C ILE A 119 12.11 -6.99 7.66
N ASP A 120 11.53 -7.13 6.47
CA ASP A 120 10.27 -7.84 6.25
C ASP A 120 10.24 -8.45 4.85
N ALA A 121 9.53 -9.56 4.68
CA ALA A 121 9.49 -10.28 3.43
C ALA A 121 8.10 -10.81 3.13
N ASP A 122 7.68 -10.68 1.88
CA ASP A 122 6.49 -11.34 1.36
C ASP A 122 6.74 -11.78 -0.08
N ARG A 123 6.57 -13.09 -0.31
CA ARG A 123 6.84 -13.74 -1.60
C ARG A 123 8.25 -13.42 -2.13
N ASP A 124 8.33 -12.76 -3.27
CA ASP A 124 9.52 -12.35 -3.99
C ASP A 124 10.10 -11.03 -3.45
N TRP A 125 9.41 -10.32 -2.56
CA TRP A 125 9.90 -9.08 -1.97
C TRP A 125 10.58 -9.32 -0.62
N LEU A 126 11.76 -8.71 -0.45
CA LEU A 126 12.44 -8.54 0.83
C LEU A 126 12.83 -7.07 0.95
N LEU A 127 12.31 -6.41 1.98
CA LEU A 127 12.69 -5.06 2.35
C LEU A 127 13.69 -5.10 3.50
N VAL A 128 14.65 -4.20 3.43
CA VAL A 128 15.62 -3.88 4.46
C VAL A 128 15.44 -2.42 4.83
N VAL A 129 15.37 -2.16 6.13
CA VAL A 129 15.43 -0.81 6.69
C VAL A 129 16.73 -0.67 7.45
N THR A 130 17.52 0.33 7.07
CA THR A 130 18.79 0.63 7.72
C THR A 130 18.60 1.41 9.03
N GLU A 131 19.65 1.53 9.83
CA GLU A 131 19.68 2.38 11.03
C GLU A 131 19.27 3.84 10.76
N ASP A 132 19.60 4.36 9.57
CA ASP A 132 19.21 5.70 9.11
C ASP A 132 17.81 5.75 8.48
N ARG A 133 17.02 4.69 8.68
CA ARG A 133 15.65 4.49 8.20
C ARG A 133 15.50 4.46 6.66
N GLU A 134 16.59 4.37 5.91
CA GLU A 134 16.54 4.18 4.45
C GLU A 134 16.02 2.78 4.11
N VAL A 135 15.11 2.72 3.14
CA VAL A 135 14.49 1.48 2.65
C VAL A 135 15.22 0.98 1.41
N LEU A 136 15.64 -0.27 1.45
CA LEU A 136 16.17 -1.01 0.30
C LEU A 136 15.27 -2.20 0.02
N THR A 137 15.12 -2.55 -1.26
CA THR A 137 14.28 -3.66 -1.69
C THR A 137 15.00 -4.57 -2.66
N THR A 138 14.69 -5.87 -2.62
CA THR A 138 14.91 -6.81 -3.72
C THR A 138 13.58 -7.47 -4.07
N SER A 139 13.34 -7.68 -5.37
CA SER A 139 12.16 -8.34 -5.93
C SER A 139 12.42 -9.82 -6.27
N ARG A 140 13.51 -10.38 -5.75
CA ARG A 140 13.96 -11.76 -5.99
C ARG A 140 14.24 -12.54 -4.72
N ALA A 141 13.57 -12.18 -3.63
CA ALA A 141 13.69 -12.86 -2.34
C ALA A 141 13.43 -14.38 -2.45
N ASP A 142 12.52 -14.81 -3.33
CA ASP A 142 12.17 -16.21 -3.52
C ASP A 142 13.16 -17.00 -4.41
N ALA A 143 14.14 -16.31 -4.99
CA ALA A 143 15.11 -16.88 -5.93
C ALA A 143 16.44 -17.25 -5.27
N GLY A 144 16.70 -16.78 -4.04
CA GLY A 144 17.97 -16.98 -3.31
C GLY A 144 18.87 -15.73 -3.34
N PRO A 145 19.78 -15.58 -2.36
CA PRO A 145 20.62 -14.39 -2.20
C PRO A 145 21.48 -14.08 -3.42
N GLU A 146 21.93 -15.10 -4.15
CA GLU A 146 22.77 -14.97 -5.35
C GLU A 146 22.05 -14.28 -6.52
N ARG A 147 20.73 -14.11 -6.40
CA ARG A 147 19.88 -13.44 -7.39
C ARG A 147 19.31 -12.12 -6.91
N PHE A 148 19.62 -11.68 -5.69
CA PHE A 148 19.13 -10.43 -5.14
C PHE A 148 19.52 -9.25 -6.03
N ASP A 149 18.53 -8.42 -6.32
CA ASP A 149 18.58 -7.22 -7.15
C ASP A 149 18.27 -5.98 -6.31
N TRP A 150 19.14 -5.73 -5.32
CA TRP A 150 18.99 -4.61 -4.40
C TRP A 150 18.83 -3.28 -5.15
N SER A 151 17.84 -2.50 -4.72
CA SER A 151 17.57 -1.14 -5.19
C SER A 151 17.20 -0.23 -4.02
N MET A 152 17.62 1.04 -4.12
CA MET A 152 17.19 2.14 -3.25
C MET A 152 16.06 2.99 -3.86
N ARG A 153 15.65 2.68 -5.10
CA ARG A 153 14.76 3.56 -5.85
C ARG A 153 13.30 3.27 -5.54
N TRP A 154 12.60 4.32 -5.14
CA TRP A 154 11.16 4.39 -4.97
C TRP A 154 10.68 5.70 -5.60
N GLY A 155 9.39 5.89 -5.84
CA GLY A 155 8.91 7.20 -6.25
C GLY A 155 8.47 7.34 -7.72
N PRO A 156 8.09 8.57 -8.11
CA PRO A 156 7.43 8.86 -9.38
C PRO A 156 8.31 8.50 -10.58
N ILE A 157 7.66 8.40 -11.74
CA ILE A 157 8.19 7.83 -12.98
C ILE A 157 8.56 6.36 -12.72
N LEU A 158 7.59 5.54 -12.30
CA LEU A 158 7.71 4.07 -12.24
C LEU A 158 8.97 3.57 -11.49
N GLY A 159 9.26 4.13 -10.31
CA GLY A 159 10.45 3.76 -9.53
C GLY A 159 11.75 4.41 -10.01
N PHE A 160 11.66 5.50 -10.77
CA PHE A 160 12.81 6.38 -11.04
C PHE A 160 12.91 7.55 -10.05
N GLY A 161 12.10 7.57 -8.99
CA GLY A 161 12.17 8.61 -7.96
C GLY A 161 13.37 8.49 -7.01
N GLU A 162 13.23 9.16 -5.86
CA GLU A 162 14.26 9.28 -4.83
C GLU A 162 14.30 8.08 -3.87
N ARG A 163 15.07 8.24 -2.79
CA ARG A 163 15.11 7.29 -1.68
C ARG A 163 13.82 7.37 -0.86
N LEU A 164 13.33 6.20 -0.46
CA LEU A 164 12.33 6.11 0.60
C LEU A 164 13.03 6.02 1.97
N ARG A 165 12.54 6.81 2.93
CA ARG A 165 12.93 6.72 4.34
C ARG A 165 11.68 6.59 5.18
N LEU A 166 11.68 5.65 6.14
CA LEU A 166 10.58 5.57 7.09
C LEU A 166 10.54 6.87 7.91
N PRO A 167 9.41 7.58 7.98
CA PRO A 167 9.26 8.77 8.81
C PRO A 167 9.56 8.47 10.28
N ALA A 168 10.09 9.46 11.00
CA ALA A 168 10.56 9.28 12.38
C ALA A 168 9.48 8.76 13.35
N ASP A 169 8.21 9.06 13.08
CA ASP A 169 7.06 8.66 13.89
C ASP A 169 6.47 7.28 13.53
N THR A 170 7.07 6.53 12.61
CA THR A 170 6.69 5.14 12.33
C THR A 170 7.02 4.25 13.53
N ILE A 171 6.00 3.59 14.09
CA ILE A 171 6.10 2.70 15.26
C ILE A 171 6.15 1.22 14.90
N ALA A 172 5.64 0.85 13.71
CA ALA A 172 5.71 -0.49 13.14
C ALA A 172 5.51 -0.38 11.63
N TRP A 173 6.02 -1.35 10.86
CA TRP A 173 5.87 -1.38 9.41
C TRP A 173 5.79 -2.82 8.91
N SER A 174 5.29 -3.02 7.70
CA SER A 174 5.28 -4.34 7.06
C SER A 174 5.20 -4.26 5.55
N ALA A 175 5.78 -5.24 4.87
CA ALA A 175 5.81 -5.34 3.41
C ALA A 175 4.77 -6.35 2.89
N SER A 176 4.34 -6.15 1.65
CA SER A 176 3.43 -7.06 0.95
C SER A 176 3.77 -7.09 -0.54
N SER A 177 3.60 -8.25 -1.19
CA SER A 177 3.74 -8.43 -2.63
C SER A 177 2.51 -9.10 -3.23
N THR A 178 1.99 -8.50 -4.31
CA THR A 178 0.94 -9.07 -5.17
C THR A 178 1.46 -9.48 -6.55
N THR A 179 2.77 -9.65 -6.74
CA THR A 179 3.36 -10.03 -8.04
C THR A 179 2.98 -11.46 -8.46
N GLY A 180 3.22 -11.81 -9.73
CA GLY A 180 2.93 -13.15 -10.26
C GLY A 180 1.44 -13.48 -10.29
N ALA A 181 1.07 -14.74 -10.04
CA ALA A 181 -0.31 -15.24 -10.22
C ALA A 181 -1.27 -14.91 -9.05
N TYR A 182 -1.09 -13.77 -8.39
CA TYR A 182 -1.94 -13.35 -7.29
C TYR A 182 -3.37 -13.06 -7.75
N ARG A 183 -4.37 -13.52 -6.98
CA ARG A 183 -5.78 -13.22 -7.25
C ARG A 183 -6.53 -12.75 -6.01
N PHE A 184 -7.46 -11.82 -6.21
CA PHE A 184 -8.34 -11.30 -5.16
C PHE A 184 -9.80 -11.29 -5.59
N ARG A 185 -10.71 -11.29 -4.61
CA ARG A 185 -12.16 -11.14 -4.88
C ARG A 185 -12.53 -9.66 -4.94
N ASP A 186 -13.22 -9.26 -6.00
CA ASP A 186 -13.84 -7.93 -6.11
C ASP A 186 -15.20 -7.83 -5.41
N ALA A 187 -15.86 -6.68 -5.51
CA ALA A 187 -17.13 -6.46 -4.82
C ALA A 187 -18.29 -7.35 -5.33
N THR A 188 -18.16 -8.00 -6.50
CA THR A 188 -19.13 -9.02 -6.95
C THR A 188 -18.74 -10.43 -6.50
N GLY A 189 -17.60 -10.60 -5.82
CA GLY A 189 -17.04 -11.89 -5.41
C GLY A 189 -16.20 -12.58 -6.49
N GLY A 190 -16.11 -12.00 -7.68
CA GLY A 190 -15.32 -12.52 -8.81
C GLY A 190 -13.81 -12.39 -8.55
N LEU A 191 -13.04 -13.39 -8.99
CA LEU A 191 -11.58 -13.34 -8.89
C LEU A 191 -10.99 -12.43 -9.98
N ARG A 192 -10.03 -11.58 -9.57
CA ARG A 192 -9.29 -10.64 -10.41
C ARG A 192 -7.79 -10.79 -10.17
N ASN A 193 -7.02 -10.51 -11.21
CA ASN A 193 -5.57 -10.39 -11.12
C ASN A 193 -5.20 -8.94 -10.76
N THR A 194 -4.03 -8.77 -10.17
CA THR A 194 -3.36 -7.47 -10.01
C THR A 194 -2.46 -7.18 -11.21
N ALA A 195 -2.03 -5.93 -11.36
CA ALA A 195 -0.87 -5.63 -12.21
C ALA A 195 0.44 -6.06 -11.54
N GLY A 196 0.41 -6.20 -10.21
CA GLY A 196 1.51 -6.65 -9.38
C GLY A 196 2.14 -5.45 -8.71
N ALA A 197 1.94 -5.35 -7.41
CA ALA A 197 2.43 -4.26 -6.58
C ALA A 197 3.27 -4.80 -5.41
N GLY A 198 4.29 -4.03 -5.07
CA GLY A 198 5.04 -4.18 -3.82
C GLY A 198 4.67 -3.02 -2.92
N THR A 199 4.07 -3.28 -1.76
CA THR A 199 3.60 -2.23 -0.87
C THR A 199 4.36 -2.27 0.45
N LEU A 200 4.81 -1.10 0.90
CA LEU A 200 5.26 -0.87 2.27
C LEU A 200 4.12 -0.20 3.05
N TYR A 201 3.68 -0.80 4.14
CA TYR A 201 2.71 -0.22 5.07
C TYR A 201 3.41 0.27 6.32
N GLU A 202 3.05 1.46 6.78
CA GLU A 202 3.65 2.07 7.96
C GLU A 202 2.57 2.47 8.95
N LEU A 203 2.72 2.04 10.20
CA LEU A 203 1.87 2.44 11.30
C LEU A 203 2.49 3.65 12.02
N ARG A 204 1.77 4.77 12.01
CA ARG A 204 2.27 6.11 12.39
C ARG A 204 1.34 6.82 13.36
N ALA A 205 1.75 8.00 13.82
CA ALA A 205 0.95 8.89 14.68
C ALA A 205 0.33 8.18 15.90
N GLY A 206 1.15 7.40 16.64
CA GLY A 206 0.70 6.66 17.82
C GLY A 206 -0.31 5.56 17.51
N GLY A 207 -0.22 4.95 16.32
CA GLY A 207 -1.02 3.79 15.93
C GLY A 207 -2.31 4.13 15.19
N GLN A 208 -2.61 5.40 14.95
CA GLN A 208 -3.89 5.80 14.34
C GLN A 208 -3.83 5.90 12.82
N ARG A 209 -2.68 6.29 12.26
CA ARG A 209 -2.51 6.46 10.80
C ARG A 209 -1.78 5.27 10.20
N ILE A 210 -2.26 4.81 9.04
CA ILE A 210 -1.59 3.81 8.22
C ILE A 210 -1.25 4.48 6.90
N THR A 211 0.03 4.80 6.69
CA THR A 211 0.52 5.25 5.38
C THR A 211 0.97 4.05 4.57
N TYR A 212 0.99 4.21 3.25
CA TYR A 212 1.58 3.20 2.38
C TYR A 212 2.39 3.85 1.27
N ASP A 213 3.48 3.18 0.90
CA ASP A 213 4.30 3.49 -0.26
C ASP A 213 4.26 2.33 -1.24
N ASP A 214 4.17 2.67 -2.51
CA ASP A 214 4.38 1.78 -3.65
C ASP A 214 5.54 2.37 -4.48
N PRO A 215 6.38 1.54 -5.12
CA PRO A 215 7.53 2.00 -5.89
C PRO A 215 7.20 3.07 -6.94
N TRP A 216 5.94 3.22 -7.36
CA TRP A 216 5.52 4.17 -8.40
C TRP A 216 4.90 5.44 -7.84
N LEU A 217 4.65 5.48 -6.53
CA LEU A 217 4.05 6.62 -5.84
C LEU A 217 5.11 7.51 -5.20
N PRO A 218 4.89 8.83 -5.13
CA PRO A 218 5.72 9.75 -4.36
C PRO A 218 6.04 9.26 -2.95
N THR A 219 7.32 9.29 -2.59
CA THR A 219 7.88 8.88 -1.29
C THR A 219 7.70 9.96 -0.22
N ASP A 220 6.48 10.50 -0.12
CA ASP A 220 6.15 11.62 0.77
C ASP A 220 5.28 11.23 1.98
N GLY A 221 4.90 9.94 2.08
CA GLY A 221 4.11 9.39 3.17
C GLY A 221 2.72 10.02 3.31
N SER A 222 2.14 10.53 2.22
CA SER A 222 0.80 11.14 2.22
C SER A 222 -0.31 10.28 1.63
N TYR A 223 0.01 9.14 1.00
CA TYR A 223 -0.99 8.11 0.71
C TYR A 223 -1.34 7.32 1.97
N GLU A 224 -2.64 7.12 2.19
CA GLU A 224 -3.15 6.52 3.42
C GLU A 224 -4.18 5.42 3.18
N LEU A 225 -4.06 4.36 3.98
CA LEU A 225 -5.09 3.36 4.17
C LEU A 225 -5.96 3.76 5.37
N CYS A 226 -7.25 4.03 5.15
CA CYS A 226 -8.19 4.21 6.27
C CYS A 226 -8.10 3.04 7.24
N GLY A 227 -7.81 3.31 8.51
CA GLY A 227 -7.78 2.33 9.58
C GLY A 227 -9.19 1.85 10.03
N PRO A 228 -9.27 0.83 10.90
CA PRO A 228 -10.56 0.38 11.44
C PRO A 228 -11.31 1.50 12.18
N ARG A 229 -12.64 1.37 12.27
CA ARG A 229 -13.53 2.37 12.91
C ARG A 229 -13.30 3.76 12.32
N GLU A 230 -13.45 3.85 11.00
CA GLU A 230 -13.34 5.11 10.25
C GLU A 230 -12.01 5.86 10.52
N GLY A 231 -10.88 5.13 10.63
CA GLY A 231 -9.57 5.71 10.93
C GLY A 231 -9.35 6.13 12.38
N ARG A 232 -10.24 5.73 13.30
CA ARG A 232 -10.15 6.07 14.72
C ARG A 232 -9.50 5.01 15.58
N PHE A 233 -9.38 3.78 15.09
CA PHE A 233 -8.71 2.71 15.83
C PHE A 233 -7.22 3.00 15.99
N ARG A 234 -6.68 2.78 17.19
CA ARG A 234 -5.26 2.87 17.49
C ARG A 234 -4.65 1.47 17.55
N ALA A 235 -3.94 1.10 16.49
CA ALA A 235 -3.23 -0.15 16.45
C ALA A 235 -1.92 -0.08 17.23
N ALA A 236 -1.58 -1.18 17.89
CA ALA A 236 -0.31 -1.42 18.54
C ALA A 236 0.71 -2.12 17.62
N GLY A 237 0.23 -2.80 16.56
CA GLY A 237 1.06 -3.48 15.57
C GLY A 237 0.34 -3.65 14.23
N ILE A 238 1.12 -3.83 13.17
CA ILE A 238 0.66 -4.03 11.79
C ILE A 238 1.44 -5.19 11.15
N ALA A 239 0.78 -5.97 10.30
CA ALA A 239 1.41 -6.94 9.42
C ALA A 239 0.68 -6.99 8.08
N ALA A 240 1.41 -7.27 7.00
CA ALA A 240 0.86 -7.40 5.66
C ALA A 240 1.37 -8.67 4.98
N GLY A 241 0.64 -9.13 3.95
CA GLY A 241 1.05 -10.26 3.12
C GLY A 241 0.00 -10.57 2.05
N GLY A 242 0.40 -10.52 0.78
CA GLY A 242 -0.49 -10.69 -0.37
C GLY A 242 -1.70 -9.77 -0.28
N ALA A 243 -1.46 -8.46 -0.20
CA ALA A 243 -2.44 -7.37 -0.04
C ALA A 243 -3.40 -7.51 1.14
N THR A 244 -3.17 -8.43 2.07
CA THR A 244 -3.96 -8.53 3.30
C THR A 244 -3.22 -7.82 4.41
N VAL A 245 -3.79 -6.72 4.88
CA VAL A 245 -3.30 -5.95 6.03
C VAL A 245 -4.03 -6.43 7.27
N MET A 246 -3.29 -6.68 8.34
CA MET A 246 -3.76 -7.04 9.67
C MET A 246 -3.26 -6.02 10.68
N VAL A 247 -4.12 -5.59 11.59
CA VAL A 247 -3.74 -4.73 12.72
C VAL A 247 -4.23 -5.32 14.03
N ILE A 248 -3.47 -5.08 15.09
CA ILE A 248 -3.82 -5.44 16.48
C ILE A 248 -3.84 -4.20 17.36
N GLY A 249 -4.82 -4.05 18.24
CA GLY A 249 -4.94 -2.94 19.20
C GLY A 249 -4.25 -3.21 20.52
N GLU A 250 -4.15 -2.20 21.38
CA GLU A 250 -3.60 -2.32 22.75
C GLU A 250 -4.34 -3.35 23.60
N HIS A 251 -5.62 -3.59 23.30
CA HIS A 251 -6.48 -4.54 23.99
C HIS A 251 -6.71 -5.79 23.10
N GLY A 252 -5.82 -6.07 22.16
CA GLY A 252 -5.84 -7.30 21.37
C GLY A 252 -7.00 -7.41 20.38
N GLU A 253 -7.74 -6.33 20.09
CA GLU A 253 -8.69 -6.32 19.00
C GLU A 253 -7.97 -6.48 17.68
N LEU A 254 -8.51 -7.34 16.82
CA LEU A 254 -7.87 -7.72 15.57
C LEU A 254 -8.76 -7.36 14.39
N TYR A 255 -8.17 -6.71 13.40
CA TYR A 255 -8.83 -6.37 12.16
C TYR A 255 -7.99 -6.78 10.96
N THR A 256 -8.65 -7.22 9.88
CA THR A 256 -8.00 -7.47 8.60
C THR A 256 -8.72 -6.75 7.48
N ARG A 257 -8.00 -6.29 6.47
CA ARG A 257 -8.55 -5.73 5.24
C ARG A 257 -7.68 -6.12 4.06
N THR A 258 -8.30 -6.44 2.93
CA THR A 258 -7.59 -6.58 1.67
C THR A 258 -7.46 -5.21 1.02
N PHE A 259 -6.24 -4.71 0.91
CA PHE A 259 -5.93 -3.41 0.35
C PHE A 259 -4.52 -3.41 -0.25
N ASP A 260 -4.36 -2.68 -1.35
CA ASP A 260 -3.12 -2.37 -2.06
C ASP A 260 -3.47 -1.24 -3.06
N PHE A 261 -2.47 -0.55 -3.61
CA PHE A 261 -2.64 0.48 -4.63
C PHE A 261 -3.45 -0.04 -5.84
N ASP A 262 -3.12 -1.23 -6.36
CA ASP A 262 -3.85 -1.91 -7.44
C ASP A 262 -5.31 -2.26 -7.09
N LEU A 263 -5.61 -2.45 -5.81
CA LEU A 263 -6.94 -2.86 -5.34
C LEU A 263 -7.81 -1.67 -4.94
N SER A 264 -7.19 -0.53 -4.64
CA SER A 264 -7.84 0.66 -4.07
C SER A 264 -8.80 1.35 -5.02
N GLY A 265 -8.58 1.24 -6.33
CA GLY A 265 -9.22 2.07 -7.34
C GLY A 265 -8.34 3.21 -7.88
N ALA A 266 -7.15 3.41 -7.31
CA ALA A 266 -6.27 4.54 -7.63
C ALA A 266 -5.35 4.28 -8.84
N ASN A 267 -4.96 3.02 -9.12
CA ASN A 267 -4.06 2.69 -10.24
C ASN A 267 -4.77 2.70 -11.60
N THR A 268 -5.26 3.85 -12.04
CA THR A 268 -5.96 4.01 -13.33
C THR A 268 -5.04 4.00 -14.54
N LEU A 269 -3.71 4.01 -14.34
CA LEU A 269 -2.73 3.90 -15.42
C LEU A 269 -2.70 2.48 -16.02
N LEU A 270 -2.85 1.45 -15.19
CA LEU A 270 -2.78 0.05 -15.64
C LEU A 270 -4.11 -0.70 -15.58
N LEU A 271 -5.01 -0.29 -14.69
CA LEU A 271 -6.22 -1.04 -14.37
C LEU A 271 -7.47 -0.19 -14.58
N LYS A 272 -8.58 -0.87 -14.89
CA LYS A 272 -9.90 -0.26 -15.02
C LYS A 272 -10.73 -0.58 -13.79
N TYR A 273 -11.49 0.39 -13.30
CA TYR A 273 -12.36 0.25 -12.14
C TYR A 273 -13.77 0.75 -12.43
N GLY A 274 -14.73 0.32 -11.63
CA GLY A 274 -16.04 0.96 -11.64
C GLY A 274 -17.01 0.42 -10.59
N TYR A 275 -18.15 1.11 -10.52
CA TYR A 275 -19.21 0.90 -9.54
C TYR A 275 -20.52 0.47 -10.23
N GLY A 276 -21.41 -0.17 -9.48
CA GLY A 276 -22.76 -0.58 -9.95
C GLY A 276 -22.77 -1.90 -10.69
N ASP A 277 -23.67 -2.09 -11.65
CA ASP A 277 -23.75 -3.30 -12.49
C ASP A 277 -23.27 -3.05 -13.93
N ALA A 278 -23.34 -1.79 -14.38
CA ALA A 278 -22.97 -1.37 -15.73
C ALA A 278 -21.45 -1.25 -15.99
N THR A 279 -20.60 -1.59 -15.03
CA THR A 279 -19.14 -1.58 -15.28
C THR A 279 -18.76 -2.81 -16.12
N PRO A 280 -17.86 -2.65 -17.11
CA PRO A 280 -17.37 -3.75 -17.92
C PRO A 280 -16.83 -4.92 -17.08
N ALA A 281 -17.01 -6.15 -17.56
CA ALA A 281 -16.54 -7.35 -16.87
C ALA A 281 -15.01 -7.40 -16.66
N SER A 282 -14.25 -6.66 -17.47
CA SER A 282 -12.79 -6.52 -17.38
C SER A 282 -12.32 -5.54 -16.32
N ALA A 283 -13.21 -4.73 -15.74
CA ALA A 283 -12.87 -3.77 -14.70
C ALA A 283 -13.06 -4.36 -13.30
N ILE A 284 -12.21 -3.94 -12.36
CA ILE A 284 -12.30 -4.29 -10.95
C ILE A 284 -13.51 -3.57 -10.34
N ARG A 285 -14.39 -4.33 -9.68
CA ARG A 285 -15.58 -3.78 -9.03
C ARG A 285 -15.26 -3.11 -7.69
N LEU A 286 -15.76 -1.88 -7.53
CA LEU A 286 -15.73 -1.07 -6.32
C LEU A 286 -17.17 -0.87 -5.76
N PRO A 287 -17.32 -0.48 -4.47
CA PRO A 287 -16.28 -0.26 -3.47
C PRO A 287 -15.68 -1.56 -2.93
N ARG A 288 -14.46 -1.48 -2.38
CA ARG A 288 -13.83 -2.60 -1.69
C ARG A 288 -14.50 -2.87 -0.33
N ALA A 289 -14.47 -4.12 0.11
CA ALA A 289 -14.86 -4.45 1.48
C ALA A 289 -13.99 -3.70 2.50
N GLY A 290 -14.63 -3.23 3.58
CA GLY A 290 -13.97 -2.58 4.70
C GLY A 290 -13.20 -3.54 5.59
N TRP A 291 -12.81 -3.06 6.78
CA TRP A 291 -12.16 -3.87 7.79
C TRP A 291 -13.09 -4.96 8.34
N ARG A 292 -12.57 -6.17 8.43
CA ARG A 292 -13.23 -7.31 9.10
C ARG A 292 -12.59 -7.53 10.47
N ALA A 293 -13.41 -7.46 11.52
CA ALA A 293 -12.98 -7.86 12.85
C ALA A 293 -12.70 -9.38 12.89
N GLN A 294 -11.65 -9.79 13.59
CA GLN A 294 -11.32 -11.19 13.82
C GLN A 294 -11.79 -11.64 15.22
N PRO A 295 -12.11 -12.93 15.40
CA PRO A 295 -12.44 -13.49 16.71
C PRO A 295 -11.37 -13.16 17.76
N PRO A 296 -11.76 -12.89 19.01
CA PRO A 296 -10.82 -12.61 20.09
C PRO A 296 -9.94 -13.84 20.40
N ILE A 297 -8.79 -13.59 21.01
CA ILE A 297 -7.84 -14.60 21.48
C ILE A 297 -7.68 -14.47 22.98
N ASP A 298 -7.55 -15.60 23.67
CA ASP A 298 -7.20 -15.61 25.09
C ASP A 298 -5.81 -15.00 25.33
N ARG A 299 -5.74 -14.07 26.29
CA ARG A 299 -4.53 -13.35 26.70
C ARG A 299 -3.64 -14.20 27.63
N PRO A 300 -2.33 -13.88 27.74
CA PRO A 300 -1.63 -12.67 27.29
C PRO A 300 -1.10 -12.71 25.83
N LEU A 301 -1.10 -11.55 25.16
CA LEU A 301 -0.69 -11.34 23.77
C LEU A 301 0.37 -10.22 23.66
N THR A 302 1.05 -10.14 22.51
CA THR A 302 1.92 -8.99 22.16
C THR A 302 1.47 -8.30 20.88
N SER A 303 2.08 -7.15 20.58
CA SER A 303 1.86 -6.43 19.32
C SER A 303 2.39 -7.15 18.07
N ALA A 304 3.13 -8.25 18.22
CA ALA A 304 3.72 -8.97 17.10
C ALA A 304 2.69 -9.89 16.43
N ILE A 305 2.42 -9.60 15.16
CA ILE A 305 1.44 -10.29 14.32
C ILE A 305 2.05 -10.60 12.95
N SER A 306 1.49 -11.56 12.23
CA SER A 306 1.96 -11.92 10.88
C SER A 306 0.82 -12.41 10.00
N VAL A 307 0.89 -12.06 8.72
CA VAL A 307 0.00 -12.55 7.67
C VAL A 307 0.81 -13.44 6.73
N VAL A 308 0.53 -14.74 6.75
CA VAL A 308 1.27 -15.71 5.93
C VAL A 308 0.48 -16.04 4.68
N VAL A 309 1.07 -15.76 3.51
CA VAL A 309 0.53 -16.20 2.22
C VAL A 309 0.74 -17.71 2.07
N THR A 310 -0.36 -18.45 1.90
CA THR A 310 -0.35 -19.93 1.83
C THR A 310 -0.81 -20.47 0.47
N GLY A 311 -1.18 -19.58 -0.45
CA GLY A 311 -1.64 -19.87 -1.80
C GLY A 311 -1.85 -18.59 -2.60
N LEU A 312 -2.33 -18.73 -3.84
CA LEU A 312 -2.44 -17.64 -4.82
C LEU A 312 -3.63 -16.71 -4.59
N ASP A 313 -4.69 -17.22 -3.95
CA ASP A 313 -5.95 -16.48 -3.81
C ASP A 313 -6.00 -15.73 -2.46
N GLU A 314 -6.66 -14.59 -2.43
CA GLU A 314 -6.85 -13.75 -1.24
C GLU A 314 -7.27 -14.51 0.03
N PRO A 315 -8.24 -15.45 0.01
CA PRO A 315 -8.63 -16.17 1.23
C PRO A 315 -7.54 -17.10 1.77
N GLN A 316 -6.48 -17.37 0.99
CA GLN A 316 -5.39 -18.27 1.35
C GLN A 316 -4.35 -17.59 2.22
N ARG A 317 -4.80 -17.06 3.37
CA ARG A 317 -3.95 -16.48 4.41
C ARG A 317 -4.06 -17.25 5.72
N LEU A 318 -2.93 -17.33 6.42
CA LEU A 318 -2.86 -17.76 7.80
C LEU A 318 -2.46 -16.54 8.65
N LEU A 319 -3.33 -16.19 9.61
CA LEU A 319 -3.08 -15.12 10.57
C LEU A 319 -2.35 -15.69 11.77
N ARG A 320 -1.38 -14.94 12.30
CA ARG A 320 -0.62 -15.31 13.51
C ARG A 320 -0.53 -14.15 14.48
N VAL A 321 -0.63 -14.44 15.77
CA VAL A 321 -0.50 -13.48 16.87
C VAL A 321 0.39 -14.09 17.95
N ALA A 322 1.45 -13.39 18.34
CA ALA A 322 2.33 -13.86 19.40
C ALA A 322 1.65 -13.73 20.77
N GLY A 323 1.89 -14.69 21.64
CA GLY A 323 1.41 -14.63 23.03
C GLY A 323 2.02 -15.71 23.91
N ARG A 324 1.35 -15.96 25.03
CA ARG A 324 1.58 -17.14 25.87
C ARG A 324 0.29 -17.93 26.01
N ASN A 325 0.42 -19.26 26.15
CA ASN A 325 -0.71 -20.08 26.55
C ASN A 325 -0.88 -20.08 28.08
N ARG A 326 -1.94 -20.75 28.56
CA ARG A 326 -2.26 -20.85 30.00
C ARG A 326 -1.18 -21.54 30.83
N ALA A 327 -0.34 -22.37 30.22
CA ALA A 327 0.79 -23.02 30.86
C ALA A 327 2.08 -22.16 30.84
N GLY A 328 2.02 -20.94 30.32
CA GLY A 328 3.14 -20.00 30.28
C GLY A 328 4.12 -20.19 29.11
N HIS A 329 3.88 -21.16 28.22
CA HIS A 329 4.72 -21.38 27.04
C HIS A 329 4.53 -20.26 26.01
N THR A 330 5.62 -19.82 25.39
CA THR A 330 5.59 -18.85 24.29
C THR A 330 5.32 -19.53 22.95
N GLY A 331 4.72 -18.78 22.04
CA GLY A 331 4.30 -19.28 20.74
C GLY A 331 3.39 -18.31 20.00
N VAL A 332 2.62 -18.86 19.06
CA VAL A 332 1.65 -18.10 18.29
C VAL A 332 0.28 -18.75 18.33
N TRP A 333 -0.75 -17.92 18.41
CA TRP A 333 -2.09 -18.29 18.01
C TRP A 333 -2.20 -18.15 16.49
N GLN A 334 -2.71 -19.16 15.81
CA GLN A 334 -2.88 -19.13 14.37
C GLN A 334 -4.26 -19.60 13.91
N LYS A 335 -4.73 -19.03 12.80
CA LYS A 335 -5.93 -19.50 12.09
C LYS A 335 -5.93 -19.10 10.63
N ARG A 336 -6.76 -19.76 9.83
CA ARG A 336 -7.10 -19.27 8.49
C ARG A 336 -7.88 -17.96 8.60
N ILE A 337 -7.74 -17.08 7.60
CA ILE A 337 -8.33 -15.73 7.65
C ILE A 337 -9.85 -15.74 7.88
N ASP A 338 -10.53 -16.77 7.39
CA ASP A 338 -11.98 -17.02 7.47
C ASP A 338 -12.39 -18.00 8.58
N ALA A 339 -11.44 -18.71 9.21
CA ALA A 339 -11.76 -19.64 10.29
C ALA A 339 -12.26 -18.92 11.54
N ALA A 340 -13.19 -19.56 12.25
CA ALA A 340 -13.77 -19.01 13.48
C ALA A 340 -12.90 -19.21 14.73
N ARG A 341 -11.98 -20.19 14.73
CA ARG A 341 -11.21 -20.60 15.92
C ARG A 341 -9.71 -20.44 15.71
N TRP A 342 -9.04 -20.05 16.80
CA TRP A 342 -7.58 -19.98 16.91
C TRP A 342 -7.01 -21.29 17.44
N ASN A 343 -5.86 -21.67 16.90
CA ASN A 343 -5.09 -22.84 17.35
C ASN A 343 -3.74 -22.38 17.88
N TRP A 344 -3.30 -22.96 18.99
CA TRP A 344 -2.01 -22.66 19.59
C TRP A 344 -0.88 -23.44 18.91
N VAL A 345 0.24 -22.77 18.64
CA VAL A 345 1.49 -23.37 18.19
C VAL A 345 2.61 -22.90 19.09
N ARG A 346 3.18 -23.83 19.85
CA ARG A 346 4.30 -23.59 20.77
C ARG A 346 5.60 -23.40 19.98
N SER A 347 6.41 -22.43 20.38
CA SER A 347 7.79 -22.25 19.87
C SER A 347 8.84 -22.28 20.97
N ASP A 348 8.50 -21.83 22.20
CA ASP A 348 9.46 -21.56 23.29
C ASP A 348 10.60 -20.58 22.91
N GLU A 349 10.44 -19.87 21.80
CA GLU A 349 11.33 -18.78 21.42
C GLU A 349 11.00 -17.52 22.24
N PRO A 350 11.93 -16.58 22.41
CA PRO A 350 11.65 -15.28 23.00
C PRO A 350 10.45 -14.60 22.32
N LEU A 351 9.56 -14.01 23.11
CA LEU A 351 8.33 -13.43 22.59
C LEU A 351 8.61 -12.04 22.00
N PRO A 352 8.38 -11.80 20.70
CA PRO A 352 8.64 -10.51 20.09
C PRO A 352 7.50 -9.52 20.35
N GLY A 353 7.76 -8.24 20.08
CA GLY A 353 6.81 -7.16 20.25
C GLY A 353 6.57 -6.79 21.71
N ARG A 354 5.80 -5.72 21.92
CA ARG A 354 5.47 -5.27 23.27
C ARG A 354 4.27 -6.04 23.83
N PRO A 355 4.26 -6.39 25.12
CA PRO A 355 3.07 -6.93 25.78
C PRO A 355 1.87 -6.00 25.61
N LEU A 356 0.71 -6.58 25.36
CA LEU A 356 -0.56 -5.86 25.30
C LEU A 356 -1.20 -5.80 26.69
N SER A 357 -2.14 -4.88 26.88
CA SER A 357 -2.93 -4.77 28.11
C SER A 357 -3.68 -6.08 28.39
N ASP A 358 -4.08 -6.31 29.64
CA ASP A 358 -5.03 -7.36 30.04
C ASP A 358 -6.49 -6.84 30.16
N ASP A 359 -6.72 -5.53 29.94
CA ASP A 359 -8.05 -4.92 29.91
C ASP A 359 -8.87 -5.40 28.69
N ARG A 360 -10.00 -6.07 28.94
CA ARG A 360 -10.88 -6.63 27.91
C ARG A 360 -11.89 -5.64 27.32
N ARG A 361 -11.97 -4.42 27.83
CA ARG A 361 -12.83 -3.38 27.26
C ARG A 361 -12.28 -2.94 25.90
N PRO A 362 -13.11 -2.43 24.97
CA PRO A 362 -12.61 -1.82 23.76
C PRO A 362 -11.63 -0.68 24.08
N ALA A 363 -10.51 -0.62 23.36
CA ALA A 363 -9.57 0.47 23.49
C ALA A 363 -10.23 1.82 23.09
N PRO A 364 -9.87 2.93 23.76
CA PRO A 364 -10.35 4.25 23.37
C PRO A 364 -10.02 4.58 21.91
N LEU A 365 -11.01 5.12 21.21
CA LEU A 365 -10.84 5.58 19.83
C LEU A 365 -10.11 6.93 19.80
N GLY A 366 -9.26 7.13 18.79
CA GLY A 366 -8.68 8.41 18.46
C GLY A 366 -9.71 9.42 17.92
N ALA A 367 -9.23 10.66 17.73
CA ALA A 367 -10.03 11.71 17.13
C ALA A 367 -10.23 11.42 15.64
N PRO A 368 -11.41 11.71 15.07
CA PRO A 368 -11.60 11.62 13.62
C PRO A 368 -10.68 12.61 12.90
N ALA A 369 -10.09 12.19 11.78
CA ALA A 369 -9.31 13.04 10.88
C ALA A 369 -10.17 13.40 9.67
N THR A 370 -11.18 14.25 9.90
CA THR A 370 -12.18 14.65 8.89
C THR A 370 -12.32 16.16 8.79
N ALA A 371 -12.88 16.63 7.68
CA ALA A 371 -13.21 18.03 7.43
C ALA A 371 -14.64 18.16 6.89
N ALA A 372 -15.30 19.27 7.23
CA ALA A 372 -16.66 19.55 6.81
C ALA A 372 -16.70 20.61 5.70
N TYR A 373 -17.50 20.36 4.67
CA TYR A 373 -17.69 21.24 3.52
C TYR A 373 -19.18 21.45 3.29
N ARG A 374 -19.58 22.68 2.97
CA ARG A 374 -20.99 23.04 2.73
C ARG A 374 -21.14 23.98 1.54
N ALA A 375 -22.28 23.89 0.88
CA ALA A 375 -22.77 24.85 -0.10
C ALA A 375 -24.30 24.85 -0.12
N ARG A 376 -24.86 25.80 -0.88
CA ARG A 376 -26.24 25.79 -1.31
C ARG A 376 -26.30 25.69 -2.82
N ILE A 377 -27.01 24.69 -3.34
CA ILE A 377 -27.17 24.42 -4.77
C ILE A 377 -28.65 24.54 -5.10
N GLY A 378 -29.03 25.63 -5.78
CA GLY A 378 -30.44 26.04 -5.84
C GLY A 378 -30.98 26.28 -4.43
N ASP A 379 -32.06 25.60 -4.07
CA ASP A 379 -32.68 25.68 -2.74
C ASP A 379 -32.23 24.57 -1.78
N VAL A 380 -31.35 23.66 -2.23
CA VAL A 380 -30.89 22.52 -1.43
C VAL A 380 -29.56 22.87 -0.75
N GLU A 381 -29.49 22.68 0.57
CA GLU A 381 -28.22 22.67 1.29
C GLU A 381 -27.50 21.34 1.02
N VAL A 382 -26.24 21.44 0.60
CA VAL A 382 -25.37 20.30 0.32
C VAL A 382 -24.20 20.33 1.30
N GLU A 383 -24.02 19.25 2.04
CA GLU A 383 -23.00 19.12 3.07
C GLU A 383 -22.21 17.82 2.89
N VAL A 384 -20.90 17.89 3.11
CA VAL A 384 -20.03 16.73 3.33
C VAL A 384 -19.39 16.91 4.72
N PRO A 385 -19.94 16.31 5.80
CA PRO A 385 -19.51 16.60 7.17
C PRO A 385 -18.20 15.93 7.57
N ASP A 386 -17.83 14.85 6.88
CA ASP A 386 -16.87 13.86 7.35
C ASP A 386 -15.84 13.48 6.27
N LEU A 387 -15.46 14.44 5.41
CA LEU A 387 -14.46 14.19 4.38
C LEU A 387 -13.13 13.80 5.02
N SER A 388 -12.64 12.61 4.69
CA SER A 388 -11.31 12.13 5.08
C SER A 388 -10.45 11.93 3.84
N VAL A 389 -9.15 12.25 3.92
CA VAL A 389 -8.20 11.94 2.85
C VAL A 389 -7.98 10.43 2.68
N ALA A 390 -8.16 9.66 3.75
CA ALA A 390 -7.88 8.22 3.79
C ALA A 390 -9.14 7.37 3.68
N CYS A 391 -10.26 7.84 4.25
CA CYS A 391 -11.48 7.07 4.42
C CYS A 391 -12.55 7.36 3.37
N SER A 392 -13.13 6.28 2.86
CA SER A 392 -14.24 6.29 1.91
C SER A 392 -15.20 5.12 2.24
N PRO A 393 -16.53 5.30 2.09
CA PRO A 393 -17.18 6.54 1.66
C PRO A 393 -17.20 7.62 2.76
N ALA A 394 -17.26 8.88 2.33
CA ALA A 394 -17.75 9.99 3.15
C ALA A 394 -19.28 10.10 3.01
N THR A 395 -19.89 10.95 3.82
CA THR A 395 -21.33 11.22 3.77
C THR A 395 -21.60 12.46 2.91
N LEU A 396 -22.46 12.36 1.90
CA LEU A 396 -23.05 13.50 1.21
C LEU A 396 -24.47 13.69 1.72
N ARG A 397 -24.71 14.78 2.44
CA ARG A 397 -26.01 15.13 2.99
C ARG A 397 -26.66 16.22 2.14
N LEU A 398 -27.91 15.98 1.74
CA LEU A 398 -28.76 16.92 1.02
C LEU A 398 -29.94 17.29 1.91
N ARG A 399 -30.21 18.59 2.08
CA ARG A 399 -31.35 19.07 2.88
C ARG A 399 -32.18 20.07 2.08
N ALA A 400 -33.46 19.77 1.92
CA ALA A 400 -34.44 20.64 1.27
C ALA A 400 -34.97 21.72 2.22
N PRO A 401 -35.57 22.80 1.68
CA PRO A 401 -36.24 23.82 2.48
C PRO A 401 -37.38 23.29 3.34
N SER A 402 -38.02 22.19 2.92
CA SER A 402 -39.06 21.49 3.68
C SER A 402 -38.56 20.81 4.96
N GLY A 403 -37.23 20.71 5.13
CA GLY A 403 -36.58 19.95 6.19
C GLY A 403 -36.29 18.49 5.82
N ALA A 404 -36.79 18.00 4.67
CA ALA A 404 -36.46 16.66 4.18
C ALA A 404 -34.94 16.52 3.97
N THR A 405 -34.37 15.40 4.42
CA THR A 405 -32.92 15.15 4.37
C THR A 405 -32.63 13.79 3.73
N LEU A 406 -31.61 13.75 2.86
CA LEU A 406 -31.03 12.52 2.32
C LEU A 406 -29.56 12.44 2.71
N GLU A 407 -29.09 11.23 3.01
CA GLU A 407 -27.67 10.92 3.18
C GLU A 407 -27.27 9.88 2.14
N LEU A 408 -26.23 10.21 1.37
CA LEU A 408 -25.74 9.46 0.22
C LEU A 408 -24.27 9.09 0.46
N PRO A 409 -23.84 7.85 0.18
CA PRO A 409 -22.43 7.51 0.19
C PRO A 409 -21.69 8.28 -0.92
N LEU A 410 -20.65 9.01 -0.53
CA LEU A 410 -19.71 9.67 -1.41
C LEU A 410 -18.40 8.89 -1.39
N HIS A 411 -18.17 8.07 -2.42
CA HIS A 411 -16.95 7.29 -2.54
C HIS A 411 -15.87 8.17 -3.17
N LEU A 412 -14.72 8.32 -2.50
CA LEU A 412 -13.58 9.08 -2.99
C LEU A 412 -12.31 8.25 -2.83
N VAL A 413 -11.56 8.12 -3.91
CA VAL A 413 -10.24 7.47 -3.91
C VAL A 413 -9.25 8.48 -4.48
N GLU A 414 -8.17 8.78 -3.75
CA GLU A 414 -7.14 9.69 -4.23
C GLU A 414 -6.58 9.17 -5.56
N ALA A 415 -6.56 10.04 -6.57
CA ALA A 415 -6.02 9.70 -7.88
C ALA A 415 -4.50 9.55 -7.80
N ILE A 416 -3.93 8.70 -8.66
CA ILE A 416 -2.48 8.63 -8.82
C ILE A 416 -1.91 10.00 -9.17
N ARG A 417 -0.85 10.39 -8.47
CA ARG A 417 -0.09 11.64 -8.70
C ARG A 417 1.40 11.36 -8.73
N GLN A 418 2.14 12.22 -9.41
CA GLN A 418 3.60 12.14 -9.51
C GLN A 418 4.31 13.22 -8.69
N ALA A 419 3.62 14.31 -8.35
CA ALA A 419 4.18 15.38 -7.51
C ALA A 419 4.07 15.02 -6.02
N THR A 420 5.07 15.39 -5.22
CA THR A 420 5.06 15.21 -3.76
C THR A 420 4.08 16.13 -3.05
N ARG A 421 3.57 15.71 -1.88
CA ARG A 421 2.60 16.41 -1.04
C ARG A 421 2.84 16.14 0.44
N GLY A 422 2.49 17.10 1.29
CA GLY A 422 2.40 16.86 2.74
C GLY A 422 1.22 15.95 3.11
N PRO A 423 1.04 15.56 4.38
CA PRO A 423 -0.15 14.83 4.82
C PRO A 423 -1.41 15.73 4.82
N GLY A 424 -2.59 15.14 4.63
CA GLY A 424 -3.86 15.86 4.72
C GLY A 424 -4.14 16.82 3.55
N LEU A 425 -5.12 17.71 3.71
CA LEU A 425 -5.48 18.71 2.71
C LEU A 425 -4.74 20.03 2.96
N ASP A 426 -4.19 20.62 1.90
CA ASP A 426 -3.51 21.92 1.91
C ASP A 426 -4.08 22.86 0.84
N ALA A 427 -3.41 23.96 0.54
CA ALA A 427 -3.87 24.93 -0.46
C ALA A 427 -3.83 24.39 -1.90
N THR A 428 -3.06 23.33 -2.15
CA THR A 428 -2.97 22.70 -3.45
C THR A 428 -4.05 21.61 -3.59
N PRO A 429 -4.80 21.58 -4.69
CA PRO A 429 -5.84 20.58 -4.89
C PRO A 429 -5.30 19.15 -4.87
N ARG A 430 -6.01 18.28 -4.14
CA ARG A 430 -5.94 16.83 -4.29
C ARG A 430 -7.05 16.33 -5.20
N GLY A 431 -6.67 15.57 -6.22
CA GLY A 431 -7.61 14.92 -7.13
C GLY A 431 -8.15 13.62 -6.57
N TYR A 432 -9.46 13.42 -6.70
CA TYR A 432 -10.15 12.20 -6.32
C TYR A 432 -10.96 11.63 -7.47
N LEU A 433 -10.82 10.33 -7.66
CA LEU A 433 -11.77 9.51 -8.43
C LEU A 433 -13.00 9.30 -7.55
N GLY A 434 -14.11 9.95 -7.92
CA GLY A 434 -15.29 10.01 -7.06
C GLY A 434 -16.57 9.44 -7.66
N GLN A 435 -17.44 8.94 -6.80
CA GLN A 435 -18.79 8.47 -7.12
C GLN A 435 -19.77 8.86 -6.02
N ILE A 436 -20.93 9.35 -6.43
CA ILE A 436 -22.09 9.48 -5.53
C ILE A 436 -22.98 8.26 -5.73
N GLU A 437 -23.25 7.54 -4.64
CA GLU A 437 -24.22 6.44 -4.65
C GLU A 437 -25.60 6.93 -4.18
N VAL A 438 -26.65 6.56 -4.91
CA VAL A 438 -28.05 6.70 -4.52
C VAL A 438 -28.61 5.30 -4.27
N PRO A 439 -28.53 4.77 -3.04
CA PRO A 439 -29.04 3.43 -2.73
C PRO A 439 -30.53 3.30 -3.07
N ALA A 440 -30.97 2.11 -3.46
CA ALA A 440 -32.37 1.86 -3.80
C ALA A 440 -33.33 2.22 -2.66
N ALA A 441 -32.93 1.95 -1.41
CA ALA A 441 -33.70 2.32 -0.22
C ALA A 441 -33.84 3.84 -0.05
N VAL A 442 -32.76 4.60 -0.31
CA VAL A 442 -32.80 6.07 -0.26
C VAL A 442 -33.70 6.62 -1.35
N ARG A 443 -33.60 6.08 -2.57
CA ARG A 443 -34.47 6.47 -3.71
C ARG A 443 -35.95 6.20 -3.45
N ALA A 444 -36.27 5.12 -2.75
CA ALA A 444 -37.65 4.77 -2.40
C ALA A 444 -38.20 5.54 -1.19
N SER A 445 -37.36 6.29 -0.48
CA SER A 445 -37.72 6.99 0.76
C SER A 445 -38.73 8.13 0.53
N ALA A 446 -39.45 8.50 1.60
CA ALA A 446 -40.35 9.66 1.55
C ALA A 446 -39.60 10.97 1.30
N ALA A 447 -38.41 11.14 1.88
CA ALA A 447 -37.57 12.32 1.66
C ALA A 447 -37.19 12.51 0.18
N ALA A 448 -36.94 11.42 -0.55
CA ALA A 448 -36.62 11.48 -1.98
C ALA A 448 -37.81 11.92 -2.87
N ARG A 449 -39.03 11.99 -2.32
CA ARG A 449 -40.22 12.53 -3.02
C ARG A 449 -40.33 14.06 -2.89
N ASP A 450 -39.55 14.68 -2.01
CA ASP A 450 -39.47 16.14 -1.94
C ASP A 450 -39.05 16.70 -3.31
N PRO A 451 -39.75 17.70 -3.86
CA PRO A 451 -39.47 18.20 -5.21
C PRO A 451 -38.04 18.74 -5.39
N ALA A 452 -37.50 19.43 -4.39
CA ALA A 452 -36.16 20.01 -4.46
C ALA A 452 -35.09 18.92 -4.43
N LEU A 453 -35.24 17.92 -3.54
CA LEU A 453 -34.33 16.77 -3.51
C LEU A 453 -34.44 15.92 -4.78
N ARG A 454 -35.64 15.70 -5.28
CA ARG A 454 -35.86 14.95 -6.51
C ARG A 454 -35.20 15.62 -7.72
N ALA A 455 -35.26 16.95 -7.82
CA ALA A 455 -34.55 17.69 -8.87
C ALA A 455 -33.03 17.46 -8.83
N VAL A 456 -32.43 17.35 -7.63
CA VAL A 456 -31.01 17.00 -7.48
C VAL A 456 -30.73 15.54 -7.92
N LEU A 457 -31.58 14.60 -7.51
CA LEU A 457 -31.43 13.17 -7.84
C LEU A 457 -31.58 12.90 -9.34
N ASP A 458 -32.55 13.52 -9.99
CA ASP A 458 -32.87 13.29 -11.40
C ASP A 458 -32.03 14.17 -12.35
N GLY A 459 -31.61 15.37 -11.90
CA GLY A 459 -30.79 16.31 -12.66
C GLY A 459 -29.28 16.06 -12.53
N PRO A 460 -28.56 16.75 -11.62
CA PRO A 460 -27.10 16.58 -11.43
C PRO A 460 -26.63 15.14 -11.20
N LEU A 461 -27.48 14.29 -10.58
CA LEU A 461 -27.16 12.87 -10.39
C LEU A 461 -27.73 11.96 -11.50
N GLY A 462 -28.45 12.51 -12.46
CA GLY A 462 -28.90 11.85 -13.68
C GLY A 462 -29.84 10.67 -13.47
N GLY A 463 -30.49 10.56 -12.32
CA GLY A 463 -31.41 9.48 -12.00
C GLY A 463 -30.73 8.11 -11.85
N ARG A 464 -29.40 8.04 -11.71
CA ARG A 464 -28.65 6.77 -11.64
C ARG A 464 -28.36 6.33 -10.20
N ARG A 465 -28.08 5.04 -10.00
CA ARG A 465 -27.57 4.54 -8.71
C ARG A 465 -26.17 5.04 -8.41
N PHE A 466 -25.29 5.05 -9.41
CA PHE A 466 -23.93 5.58 -9.28
C PHE A 466 -23.71 6.67 -10.31
N THR A 467 -23.22 7.81 -9.82
CA THR A 467 -22.95 8.99 -10.63
C THR A 467 -21.49 9.39 -10.45
N ASN A 468 -20.77 9.43 -11.57
CA ASN A 468 -19.37 9.86 -11.59
C ASN A 468 -19.27 11.29 -11.04
N ALA A 469 -18.53 11.45 -9.96
CA ALA A 469 -18.36 12.71 -9.25
C ALA A 469 -16.88 12.92 -8.91
N PRO A 470 -16.00 13.07 -9.92
CA PRO A 470 -14.60 13.42 -9.66
C PRO A 470 -14.55 14.68 -8.80
N ALA A 471 -13.59 14.74 -7.89
CA ALA A 471 -13.50 15.84 -6.94
C ALA A 471 -12.09 16.40 -6.84
N LEU A 472 -12.02 17.70 -6.59
CA LEU A 472 -10.81 18.41 -6.17
C LEU A 472 -11.03 18.90 -4.75
N ALA A 473 -10.14 18.54 -3.82
CA ALA A 473 -10.22 19.00 -2.44
C ALA A 473 -8.96 19.77 -2.03
N THR A 474 -9.17 20.89 -1.35
CA THR A 474 -8.15 21.67 -0.65
C THR A 474 -8.54 21.81 0.82
N ALA A 475 -7.68 22.41 1.62
CA ALA A 475 -7.98 22.75 3.00
C ALA A 475 -9.24 23.63 3.14
N THR A 476 -9.67 24.33 2.08
CA THR A 476 -10.77 25.32 2.13
C THR A 476 -11.92 25.05 1.17
N ALA A 477 -11.75 24.16 0.17
CA ALA A 477 -12.78 23.88 -0.82
C ALA A 477 -12.87 22.39 -1.19
N LEU A 478 -14.07 21.95 -1.55
CA LEU A 478 -14.35 20.66 -2.17
C LEU A 478 -15.20 20.92 -3.42
N ARG A 479 -14.65 20.61 -4.60
CA ARG A 479 -15.28 20.90 -5.88
C ARG A 479 -15.59 19.62 -6.62
N PHE A 480 -16.77 19.57 -7.25
CA PHE A 480 -17.20 18.50 -8.13
C PHE A 480 -17.43 19.07 -9.53
N PRO A 481 -16.41 19.06 -10.41
CA PRO A 481 -16.50 19.71 -11.72
C PRO A 481 -17.65 19.18 -12.58
N ARG A 482 -17.98 17.89 -12.51
CA ARG A 482 -19.08 17.30 -13.30
C ARG A 482 -20.48 17.70 -12.83
N GLN A 483 -20.63 18.00 -11.55
CA GLN A 483 -21.91 18.42 -10.97
C GLN A 483 -22.03 19.95 -10.90
N CYS A 484 -20.97 20.69 -11.26
CA CYS A 484 -20.85 22.13 -11.04
C CYS A 484 -21.05 22.53 -9.56
N TRP A 485 -20.63 21.67 -8.62
CA TRP A 485 -20.73 21.97 -7.19
C TRP A 485 -19.40 22.47 -6.65
N SER A 486 -19.45 23.50 -5.81
CA SER A 486 -18.28 24.04 -5.11
C SER A 486 -18.67 24.30 -3.66
N LEU A 487 -18.20 23.42 -2.79
CA LEU A 487 -18.44 23.49 -1.35
C LEU A 487 -17.24 24.15 -0.69
N GLY A 488 -17.51 25.00 0.28
CA GLY A 488 -16.46 25.66 1.06
C GLY A 488 -16.43 25.16 2.50
N ARG A 489 -15.27 25.28 3.12
CA ARG A 489 -15.02 24.70 4.44
C ARG A 489 -15.82 25.42 5.52
N ASP A 490 -16.51 24.64 6.35
CA ASP A 490 -17.29 25.15 7.48
C ASP A 490 -18.28 26.27 7.07
N GLY A 491 -18.78 26.22 5.82
CA GLY A 491 -19.72 27.19 5.25
C GLY A 491 -19.09 28.49 4.72
N HIS A 492 -17.77 28.67 4.83
CA HIS A 492 -17.09 29.82 4.21
C HIS A 492 -17.09 29.67 2.68
N PRO A 493 -17.24 30.75 1.90
CA PRO A 493 -17.18 30.66 0.45
C PRO A 493 -15.85 30.06 -0.02
N PRO A 494 -15.85 29.13 -0.99
CA PRO A 494 -14.61 28.62 -1.56
C PRO A 494 -13.86 29.77 -2.26
N PRO A 495 -12.52 29.81 -2.21
CA PRO A 495 -11.75 30.80 -2.94
C PRO A 495 -12.04 30.73 -4.46
N PRO A 496 -11.75 31.80 -5.23
CA PRO A 496 -11.83 31.75 -6.68
C PRO A 496 -10.95 30.62 -7.24
N ARG A 497 -11.32 30.07 -8.40
CA ARG A 497 -10.51 29.01 -9.02
C ARG A 497 -9.12 29.53 -9.38
N SER A 498 -8.09 28.81 -8.96
CA SER A 498 -6.72 29.07 -9.42
C SER A 498 -6.51 28.52 -10.84
N LEU A 499 -5.52 29.05 -11.55
CA LEU A 499 -5.11 28.52 -12.86
C LEU A 499 -4.64 27.06 -12.76
N GLN A 500 -4.04 26.67 -11.63
CA GLN A 500 -3.67 25.28 -11.35
C GLN A 500 -4.89 24.37 -11.18
N GLU A 501 -5.96 24.82 -10.53
CA GLU A 501 -7.22 24.06 -10.43
C GLU A 501 -7.80 23.80 -11.84
N LEU A 502 -7.79 24.82 -12.71
CA LEU A 502 -8.26 24.68 -14.10
C LEU A 502 -7.39 23.74 -14.93
N LEU A 503 -6.08 23.68 -14.67
CA LEU A 503 -5.15 22.75 -15.35
C LEU A 503 -5.24 21.33 -14.78
N SER A 504 -5.44 21.16 -13.47
CA SER A 504 -5.63 19.86 -12.82
C SER A 504 -6.97 19.21 -13.20
N ASP A 505 -8.01 19.99 -13.46
CA ASP A 505 -9.26 19.50 -14.07
C ASP A 505 -8.99 18.79 -15.43
N VAL A 506 -7.93 19.19 -16.14
CA VAL A 506 -7.51 18.62 -17.44
C VAL A 506 -6.49 17.50 -17.28
N LEU A 507 -5.57 17.57 -16.31
CA LEU A 507 -4.41 16.67 -16.20
C LEU A 507 -4.56 15.56 -15.14
N ASP A 508 -5.19 15.83 -13.99
CA ASP A 508 -5.19 14.91 -12.83
C ASP A 508 -6.44 14.01 -12.75
N LEU A 509 -7.49 14.30 -13.54
CA LEU A 509 -8.74 13.52 -13.57
C LEU A 509 -8.73 12.34 -14.55
N GLY A 510 -7.55 11.90 -15.00
CA GLY A 510 -7.41 10.71 -15.84
C GLY A 510 -7.84 10.91 -17.30
N MET A 511 -7.63 12.10 -17.87
CA MET A 511 -7.49 12.20 -19.32
C MET A 511 -6.23 11.40 -19.69
N PRO A 512 -6.29 10.41 -20.61
CA PRO A 512 -5.09 9.72 -21.04
C PRO A 512 -4.18 10.76 -21.70
N VAL A 513 -3.05 11.06 -21.05
CA VAL A 513 -1.92 11.70 -21.72
C VAL A 513 -1.31 10.64 -22.63
N ASN A 514 -1.95 10.39 -23.78
CA ASN A 514 -1.36 9.68 -24.90
C ASN A 514 -0.27 10.58 -25.52
N LEU A 515 0.84 10.72 -24.79
CA LEU A 515 2.12 11.06 -25.38
C LEU A 515 2.90 9.75 -25.40
N LEU A 516 2.79 8.98 -26.49
CA LEU A 516 3.89 8.25 -27.16
C LEU A 516 3.46 7.08 -28.08
N THR A 517 2.18 6.68 -28.18
CA THR A 517 1.78 5.68 -29.19
C THR A 517 0.44 6.03 -29.85
N GLY A 518 0.49 6.58 -31.07
CA GLY A 518 -0.68 6.85 -31.88
C GLY A 518 -1.42 5.55 -32.24
N GLY A 519 -2.67 5.45 -31.80
CA GLY A 519 -3.63 4.42 -32.20
C GLY A 519 -4.96 5.10 -32.55
N PRO A 520 -5.54 4.87 -33.74
CA PRO A 520 -6.71 5.60 -34.20
C PRO A 520 -7.98 4.80 -33.85
N ASP A 521 -8.50 4.85 -32.62
CA ASP A 521 -9.84 4.31 -32.33
C ASP A 521 -10.39 4.66 -30.93
N HIS A 522 -10.21 5.89 -30.47
CA HIS A 522 -10.87 6.36 -29.24
C HIS A 522 -11.68 7.62 -29.51
N ALA A 523 -13.00 7.51 -29.29
CA ALA A 523 -13.91 8.64 -29.28
C ALA A 523 -13.35 9.73 -28.35
N ALA A 524 -13.30 10.96 -28.86
CA ALA A 524 -12.79 12.11 -28.12
C ALA A 524 -13.53 12.26 -26.78
N PRO A 525 -12.82 12.55 -25.67
CA PRO A 525 -13.49 12.91 -24.43
C PRO A 525 -14.35 14.14 -24.66
N THR A 526 -15.62 14.06 -24.28
CA THR A 526 -16.53 15.20 -24.27
C THR A 526 -15.92 16.29 -23.37
N PRO A 527 -15.75 17.53 -23.84
CA PRO A 527 -15.22 18.60 -23.02
C PRO A 527 -16.08 18.78 -21.75
N LEU A 528 -15.43 19.07 -20.62
CA LEU A 528 -16.09 19.52 -19.39
C LEU A 528 -16.64 20.96 -19.53
N THR A 529 -17.36 21.27 -20.61
CA THR A 529 -17.91 22.61 -20.90
C THR A 529 -19.30 22.84 -20.29
N GLY A 530 -19.58 22.22 -19.14
CA GLY A 530 -20.89 22.31 -18.47
C GLY A 530 -20.96 23.30 -17.31
N CYS A 531 -19.81 23.85 -16.91
CA CYS A 531 -19.66 24.91 -15.91
C CYS A 531 -18.66 25.93 -16.47
#